data_AF-A0A963HJZ0-F1
#
_entry.id   AF-A0A963HJZ0-F1
#
_cell.length_a   1.000
_cell.length_b   1.000
_cell.length_c   1.000
_cell.angle_alpha   90.00
_cell.angle_beta   90.00
_cell.angle_gamma   90.00
#
_symmetry.space_group_name_H-M   'P 1'
#
loop_
_entity.id
_entity.type
_entity.pdbx_description
1 polymer ?
#
loop_
_entity_poly.entity_id
_entity_poly.type
_entity_poly.pdbx_seq_one_letter_code
_entity_poly.pdbx_strand_id
1 'polypeptide(L)'
;MDLLHLATFGTLATHSETIPGYPFATAVPHVPDEAHRPVFCISRLAEHTRNILADARVSYALTQPGAADVQTAPRKTIVGDVEPLEPSSAFVERFLRYQPSAEALLGLDFSFFRLMPRRVRYIGGVGKMGWLEATDWHTLATLAPEEEQLIVRELIASGVKRARLLGLDRYGMDIEVGECQQRHQFPNAPLNTRDIGTTVRRVFSALP
;
A
#
# COMPACT_ATOMS: atom_id res chain seq x y z
N MET A 1 -10.13 -3.22 2.59
CA MET A 1 -8.79 -2.60 2.36
C MET A 1 -7.75 -3.62 1.94
N ASP A 2 -7.77 -4.80 2.56
CA ASP A 2 -6.75 -5.86 2.49
C ASP A 2 -6.09 -6.15 1.15
N LEU A 3 -6.81 -6.15 0.03
CA LEU A 3 -6.17 -6.39 -1.27
C LEU A 3 -5.02 -5.41 -1.57
N LEU A 4 -5.12 -4.15 -1.10
CA LEU A 4 -4.04 -3.17 -1.25
C LEU A 4 -2.79 -3.55 -0.43
N HIS A 5 -2.99 -4.21 0.69
CA HIS A 5 -1.92 -4.62 1.60
C HIS A 5 -1.41 -6.04 1.31
N LEU A 6 -2.10 -6.80 0.47
CA LEU A 6 -1.64 -8.11 0.00
C LEU A 6 -0.88 -8.00 -1.32
N ALA A 7 -1.36 -7.19 -2.26
CA ALA A 7 -0.69 -6.96 -3.52
C ALA A 7 0.55 -6.07 -3.31
N THR A 8 1.71 -6.54 -3.76
CA THR A 8 3.00 -5.81 -3.66
C THR A 8 3.23 -4.87 -4.84
N PHE A 9 2.47 -5.05 -5.92
CA PHE A 9 2.48 -4.21 -7.11
C PHE A 9 1.11 -4.23 -7.80
N GLY A 10 0.93 -3.32 -8.74
CA GLY A 10 -0.26 -3.20 -9.56
C GLY A 10 0.04 -2.51 -10.87
N THR A 11 -0.98 -2.39 -11.72
CA THR A 11 -0.88 -1.73 -13.02
C THR A 11 -1.35 -0.29 -12.91
N LEU A 12 -0.43 0.65 -13.09
CA LEU A 12 -0.68 2.09 -13.17
C LEU A 12 -0.92 2.49 -14.62
N ALA A 13 -2.11 2.99 -14.90
CA ALA A 13 -2.49 3.60 -16.16
C ALA A 13 -2.46 5.13 -16.04
N THR A 14 -1.72 5.77 -16.95
CA THR A 14 -1.47 7.21 -17.03
C THR A 14 -1.88 7.74 -18.42
N HIS A 15 -2.06 9.05 -18.57
CA HIS A 15 -2.29 9.67 -19.88
C HIS A 15 -0.96 9.80 -20.63
N SER A 16 -0.79 9.15 -21.79
CA SER A 16 0.49 9.21 -22.52
C SER A 16 0.73 10.59 -23.11
N GLU A 17 1.89 11.19 -22.80
CA GLU A 17 2.39 12.38 -23.49
C GLU A 17 2.90 12.04 -24.89
N THR A 18 3.61 10.92 -25.04
CA THR A 18 4.23 10.54 -26.32
C THR A 18 3.21 10.11 -27.38
N ILE A 19 2.04 9.61 -26.97
CA ILE A 19 0.96 9.21 -27.87
C ILE A 19 -0.37 9.79 -27.34
N PRO A 20 -0.64 11.08 -27.63
CA PRO A 20 -1.82 11.76 -27.12
C PRO A 20 -3.13 11.00 -27.41
N GLY A 21 -4.00 10.93 -26.41
CA GLY A 21 -5.29 10.22 -26.48
C GLY A 21 -5.23 8.74 -26.10
N TYR A 22 -4.04 8.14 -25.97
CA TYR A 22 -3.87 6.76 -25.52
C TYR A 22 -3.45 6.69 -24.04
N PRO A 23 -3.95 5.71 -23.28
CA PRO A 23 -3.43 5.42 -21.96
C PRO A 23 -2.09 4.68 -22.06
N PHE A 24 -1.16 4.98 -21.17
CA PHE A 24 0.05 4.20 -20.96
C PHE A 24 -0.05 3.42 -19.64
N ALA A 25 0.02 2.09 -19.72
CA ALA A 25 -0.11 1.20 -18.57
C ALA A 25 1.21 0.50 -18.26
N THR A 26 1.60 0.46 -16.99
CA THR A 26 2.85 -0.17 -16.54
C THR A 26 2.72 -0.71 -15.12
N ALA A 27 3.49 -1.74 -14.77
CA ALA A 27 3.49 -2.30 -13.43
C ALA A 27 4.41 -1.47 -12.52
N VAL A 28 3.91 -1.08 -11.34
CA VAL A 28 4.68 -0.37 -10.32
C VAL A 28 4.45 -1.01 -8.94
N PRO A 29 5.49 -1.16 -8.10
CA PRO A 29 5.32 -1.53 -6.70
C PRO A 29 4.73 -0.36 -5.92
N HIS A 30 4.00 -0.67 -4.85
CA HIS A 30 3.48 0.36 -3.94
C HIS A 30 3.65 -0.05 -2.48
N VAL A 31 3.66 0.96 -1.61
CA VAL A 31 3.50 0.80 -0.16
C VAL A 31 2.35 1.69 0.30
N PRO A 32 1.38 1.17 1.07
CA PRO A 32 0.30 2.01 1.59
C PRO A 32 0.81 2.95 2.69
N ASP A 33 0.37 4.21 2.65
CA ASP A 33 0.57 5.18 3.74
C ASP A 33 -0.42 5.01 4.89
N GLU A 34 -0.33 5.87 5.91
CA GLU A 34 -1.17 5.85 7.11
C GLU A 34 -2.67 6.02 6.83
N ALA A 35 -3.03 6.60 5.69
CA ALA A 35 -4.40 6.76 5.20
C ALA A 35 -4.75 5.75 4.11
N HIS A 36 -3.99 4.66 4.05
CA HIS A 36 -4.12 3.56 3.08
C HIS A 36 -3.89 3.99 1.63
N ARG A 37 -3.29 5.13 1.34
CA ARG A 37 -3.07 5.57 -0.05
C ARG A 37 -1.85 4.85 -0.64
N PRO A 38 -1.91 4.35 -1.89
CA PRO A 38 -0.74 3.80 -2.55
C PRO A 38 0.34 4.87 -2.71
N VAL A 39 1.55 4.59 -2.23
CA VAL A 39 2.74 5.41 -2.48
C VAL A 39 3.71 4.61 -3.34
N PHE A 40 4.23 5.27 -4.36
CA PHE A 40 5.19 4.74 -5.32
C PHE A 40 6.55 5.39 -5.11
N CYS A 41 7.63 4.64 -5.32
CA CYS A 41 8.98 5.18 -5.49
C CYS A 41 9.39 4.93 -6.94
N ILE A 42 9.36 5.97 -7.77
CA ILE A 42 9.50 5.88 -9.23
C ILE A 42 10.54 6.88 -9.75
N SER A 43 11.27 6.48 -10.78
CA SER A 43 12.28 7.34 -11.43
C SER A 43 11.60 8.54 -12.08
N ARG A 44 12.18 9.73 -11.91
CA ARG A 44 11.75 10.96 -12.59
C ARG A 44 11.93 10.90 -14.11
N LEU A 45 12.79 9.99 -14.59
CA LEU A 45 13.05 9.75 -16.01
C LEU A 45 12.10 8.71 -16.63
N ALA A 46 11.25 8.05 -15.84
CA ALA A 46 10.32 7.05 -16.37
C ALA A 46 9.15 7.70 -17.14
N GLU A 47 8.66 7.00 -18.18
CA GLU A 47 7.54 7.45 -19.02
C GLU A 47 6.28 7.75 -18.19
N HIS A 48 5.92 6.85 -17.29
CA HIS A 48 4.75 7.03 -16.42
C HIS A 48 4.89 8.22 -15.47
N THR A 49 6.12 8.56 -15.05
CA THR A 49 6.35 9.73 -14.19
C THR A 49 6.21 11.04 -14.97
N ARG A 50 6.73 11.10 -16.20
CA ARG A 50 6.49 12.24 -17.11
C ARG A 50 4.99 12.45 -17.34
N ASN A 51 4.29 11.37 -17.69
CA ASN A 51 2.83 11.37 -17.86
C ASN A 51 2.10 11.90 -16.62
N ILE A 52 2.46 11.44 -15.41
CA ILE A 52 1.86 11.93 -14.15
C ILE A 52 2.11 13.43 -13.95
N LEU A 53 3.32 13.90 -14.24
CA LEU A 53 3.68 15.31 -14.06
C LEU A 53 2.93 16.23 -15.03
N ALA A 54 2.58 15.73 -16.21
CA ALA A 54 1.78 16.45 -17.19
C ALA A 54 0.27 16.37 -16.90
N ASP A 55 -0.20 15.21 -16.47
CA ASP A 55 -1.58 14.95 -16.08
C ASP A 55 -1.63 13.98 -14.90
N ALA A 56 -1.97 14.51 -13.73
CA ALA A 56 -1.98 13.74 -12.49
C ALA A 56 -3.05 12.64 -12.44
N ARG A 57 -4.02 12.62 -13.37
CA ARG A 57 -5.14 11.67 -13.34
C ARG A 57 -4.66 10.27 -13.74
N VAL A 58 -4.93 9.29 -12.88
CA VAL A 58 -4.52 7.91 -13.12
C VAL A 58 -5.62 6.90 -12.74
N SER A 59 -5.40 5.67 -13.18
CA SER A 59 -6.09 4.49 -12.69
C SER A 59 -5.06 3.45 -12.25
N TYR A 60 -5.20 2.91 -11.04
CA TYR A 60 -4.31 1.90 -10.48
C TYR A 60 -5.07 0.61 -10.19
N ALA A 61 -4.73 -0.46 -10.90
CA ALA A 61 -5.41 -1.75 -10.83
C ALA A 61 -4.58 -2.77 -10.04
N LEU A 62 -5.25 -3.44 -9.10
CA LEU A 62 -4.69 -4.46 -8.22
C LEU A 62 -5.49 -5.75 -8.38
N THR A 63 -4.77 -6.87 -8.43
CA THR A 63 -5.33 -8.22 -8.51
C THR A 63 -4.84 -9.03 -7.32
N GLN A 64 -5.62 -10.01 -6.87
CA GLN A 64 -5.16 -10.91 -5.81
C GLN A 64 -3.85 -11.63 -6.24
N PRO A 65 -2.79 -11.55 -5.43
CA PRO A 65 -1.55 -12.29 -5.69
C PRO A 65 -1.80 -13.79 -5.82
N GLY A 66 -1.11 -14.44 -6.76
CA GLY A 66 -1.20 -15.89 -6.97
C GLY A 66 -2.55 -16.40 -7.49
N ALA A 67 -3.47 -15.52 -7.90
CA ALA A 67 -4.74 -15.95 -8.47
C ALA A 67 -4.55 -16.72 -9.79
N ALA A 68 -5.07 -17.95 -9.84
CA ALA A 68 -5.07 -18.75 -11.07
C ALA A 68 -5.99 -18.17 -12.16
N ASP A 69 -7.11 -17.54 -11.76
CA ASP A 69 -8.08 -16.92 -12.67
C ASP A 69 -8.41 -15.47 -12.26
N VAL A 70 -8.00 -14.54 -13.12
CA VAL A 70 -8.23 -13.10 -13.00
C VAL A 70 -9.63 -12.65 -13.44
N GLN A 71 -10.60 -13.56 -13.62
CA GLN A 71 -12.03 -13.21 -13.67
C GLN A 71 -12.83 -13.62 -12.41
N THR A 72 -12.35 -14.56 -11.60
CA THR A 72 -13.05 -14.99 -10.37
C THR A 72 -12.44 -14.50 -9.04
N ALA A 73 -11.13 -14.29 -8.97
CA ALA A 73 -10.44 -13.63 -7.85
C ALA A 73 -10.86 -12.16 -7.52
N PRO A 74 -10.49 -11.64 -6.35
CA PRO A 74 -10.63 -10.22 -6.03
C PRO A 74 -9.78 -9.29 -6.91
N ARG A 75 -10.35 -8.13 -7.29
CA ARG A 75 -9.64 -6.97 -7.86
C ARG A 75 -10.11 -5.66 -7.27
N LYS A 76 -9.22 -4.67 -7.36
CA LYS A 76 -9.49 -3.29 -7.00
C LYS A 76 -8.95 -2.37 -8.08
N THR A 77 -9.72 -1.37 -8.48
CA THR A 77 -9.24 -0.28 -9.33
C THR A 77 -9.42 1.03 -8.58
N ILE A 78 -8.32 1.73 -8.32
CA ILE A 78 -8.30 3.03 -7.65
C ILE A 78 -8.14 4.09 -8.74
N VAL A 79 -9.15 4.94 -8.91
CA VAL A 79 -9.08 6.09 -9.82
C VAL A 79 -8.84 7.33 -8.97
N GLY A 80 -7.89 8.16 -9.36
CA GLY A 80 -7.50 9.31 -8.56
C GLY A 80 -6.43 10.18 -9.21
N ASP A 81 -5.87 11.07 -8.40
CA ASP A 81 -4.80 11.97 -8.80
C ASP A 81 -3.49 11.55 -8.12
N VAL A 82 -2.37 11.55 -8.83
CA VAL A 82 -1.04 11.28 -8.25
C VAL A 82 -0.31 12.59 -8.02
N GLU A 83 0.17 12.79 -6.79
CA GLU A 83 0.93 13.97 -6.39
C GLU A 83 2.33 13.60 -5.89
N PRO A 84 3.35 14.45 -6.06
CA PRO A 84 4.64 14.29 -5.39
C PRO A 84 4.46 14.22 -3.87
N LEU A 85 5.25 13.38 -3.22
CA LEU A 85 5.27 13.21 -1.77
C LEU A 85 6.67 13.46 -1.23
N GLU A 86 6.79 14.36 -0.27
CA GLU A 86 7.96 14.45 0.61
C GLU A 86 7.68 13.58 1.85
N PRO A 87 8.30 12.41 1.99
CA PRO A 87 7.96 11.47 3.06
C PRO A 87 8.61 11.86 4.39
N SER A 88 7.96 11.51 5.50
CA SER A 88 8.63 11.53 6.80
C SER A 88 9.68 10.41 6.88
N SER A 89 10.68 10.58 7.74
CA SER A 89 11.69 9.53 7.98
C SER A 89 11.06 8.22 8.47
N ALA A 90 9.99 8.29 9.27
CA ALA A 90 9.23 7.13 9.71
C ALA A 90 8.54 6.41 8.54
N PHE A 91 7.98 7.15 7.59
CA PHE A 91 7.40 6.55 6.39
C PHE A 91 8.47 5.95 5.46
N VAL A 92 9.64 6.57 5.30
CA VAL A 92 10.75 5.96 4.54
C VAL A 92 11.19 4.64 5.16
N GLU A 93 11.29 4.56 6.49
CA GLU A 93 11.60 3.29 7.18
C GLU A 93 10.51 2.23 6.93
N ARG A 94 9.23 2.62 6.96
CA ARG A 94 8.11 1.74 6.55
C ARG A 94 8.29 1.27 5.11
N PHE A 95 8.54 2.17 4.19
CA PHE A 95 8.71 1.86 2.77
C PHE A 95 9.81 0.82 2.55
N LEU A 96 10.96 1.00 3.20
CA LEU A 96 12.10 0.06 3.08
C LEU A 96 11.85 -1.29 3.77
N ARG A 97 10.94 -1.37 4.76
CA ARG A 97 10.48 -2.68 5.25
C ARG A 97 9.69 -3.42 4.18
N TYR A 98 8.79 -2.79 3.43
CA TYR A 98 8.10 -3.47 2.33
C TYR A 98 9.01 -3.70 1.12
N GLN A 99 9.83 -2.73 0.77
CA GLN A 99 10.64 -2.71 -0.46
C GLN A 99 12.13 -2.42 -0.18
N PRO A 100 12.89 -3.39 0.35
CA PRO A 100 14.30 -3.18 0.71
C PRO A 100 15.18 -2.71 -0.45
N SER A 101 14.89 -3.19 -1.67
CA SER A 101 15.64 -2.80 -2.88
C SER A 101 15.51 -1.32 -3.26
N ALA A 102 14.52 -0.60 -2.70
CA ALA A 102 14.34 0.83 -2.97
C ALA A 102 15.45 1.68 -2.33
N GLU A 103 16.17 1.19 -1.32
CA GLU A 103 17.26 1.93 -0.66
C GLU A 103 18.31 2.41 -1.65
N ALA A 104 18.72 1.54 -2.58
CA ALA A 104 19.67 1.89 -3.64
C ALA A 104 19.12 2.93 -4.63
N LEU A 105 17.80 3.02 -4.78
CA LEU A 105 17.12 3.94 -5.69
C LEU A 105 17.00 5.35 -5.11
N LEU A 106 16.89 5.48 -3.78
CA LEU A 106 16.75 6.78 -3.10
C LEU A 106 17.99 7.68 -3.24
N GLY A 107 19.15 7.11 -3.60
CA GLY A 107 20.35 7.87 -3.95
C GLY A 107 20.42 8.30 -5.42
N LEU A 108 19.43 7.93 -6.24
CA LEU A 108 19.36 8.22 -7.67
C LEU A 108 18.23 9.22 -7.96
N ASP A 109 17.72 9.23 -9.19
CA ASP A 109 16.66 10.11 -9.68
C ASP A 109 15.24 9.64 -9.32
N PHE A 110 15.07 8.88 -8.23
CA PHE A 110 13.77 8.40 -7.79
C PHE A 110 13.11 9.37 -6.81
N SER A 111 11.78 9.47 -6.87
CA SER A 111 11.00 10.29 -5.95
C SER A 111 9.75 9.57 -5.52
N PHE A 112 9.20 9.97 -4.38
CA PHE A 112 7.94 9.42 -3.89
C PHE A 112 6.76 10.16 -4.51
N PHE A 113 5.73 9.39 -4.87
CA PHE A 113 4.47 9.90 -5.39
C PHE A 113 3.32 9.16 -4.71
N ARG A 114 2.25 9.88 -4.39
CA ARG A 114 1.09 9.34 -3.68
C ARG A 114 -0.16 9.43 -4.53
N LEU A 115 -0.88 8.32 -4.64
CA LEU A 115 -2.20 8.31 -5.28
C LEU A 115 -3.28 8.74 -4.28
N MET A 116 -3.94 9.85 -4.58
CA MET A 116 -5.10 10.39 -3.87
C MET A 116 -6.40 9.79 -4.46
N PRO A 117 -7.06 8.83 -3.79
CA PRO A 117 -8.22 8.15 -4.34
C PRO A 117 -9.40 9.11 -4.51
N ARG A 118 -9.96 9.18 -5.72
CA ARG A 118 -11.25 9.83 -5.99
C ARG A 118 -12.39 8.83 -5.90
N ARG A 119 -12.17 7.64 -6.43
CA ARG A 119 -13.16 6.57 -6.46
C ARG A 119 -12.48 5.22 -6.58
N VAL A 120 -13.02 4.23 -5.89
CA VAL A 120 -12.46 2.87 -5.90
C VAL A 120 -13.52 1.87 -6.33
N ARG A 121 -13.24 1.14 -7.40
CA ARG A 121 -14.02 -0.03 -7.81
C ARG A 121 -13.46 -1.25 -7.10
N TYR A 122 -14.30 -1.99 -6.40
CA TYR A 122 -13.92 -3.29 -5.85
C TYR A 122 -14.81 -4.40 -6.39
N ILE A 123 -14.16 -5.53 -6.73
CA ILE A 123 -14.79 -6.78 -7.16
C ILE A 123 -14.16 -7.88 -6.29
N GLY A 124 -14.90 -8.46 -5.36
CA GLY A 124 -14.43 -9.46 -4.40
C GLY A 124 -14.87 -10.89 -4.72
N GLY A 125 -15.15 -11.19 -5.99
CA GLY A 125 -15.76 -12.45 -6.46
C GLY A 125 -17.25 -12.31 -6.78
N VAL A 126 -17.93 -13.44 -7.01
CA VAL A 126 -19.34 -13.48 -7.43
C VAL A 126 -20.23 -12.73 -6.42
N GLY A 127 -20.97 -11.73 -6.88
CA GLY A 127 -21.95 -10.98 -6.08
C GLY A 127 -21.39 -9.93 -5.11
N LYS A 128 -20.06 -9.82 -4.96
CA LYS A 128 -19.42 -8.83 -4.07
C LYS A 128 -18.77 -7.73 -4.88
N MET A 129 -19.56 -6.77 -5.37
CA MET A 129 -19.05 -5.65 -6.16
C MET A 129 -19.62 -4.32 -5.69
N GLY A 130 -18.78 -3.29 -5.62
CA GLY A 130 -19.22 -1.95 -5.23
C GLY A 130 -18.27 -0.85 -5.70
N TRP A 131 -18.74 0.38 -5.51
CA TRP A 131 -17.92 1.59 -5.55
C TRP A 131 -17.74 2.08 -4.12
N LEU A 132 -16.54 2.56 -3.82
CA LEU A 132 -16.20 3.29 -2.61
C LEU A 132 -15.82 4.71 -3.03
N GLU A 133 -16.47 5.71 -2.47
CA GLU A 133 -16.22 7.11 -2.80
C GLU A 133 -15.06 7.67 -1.95
N ALA A 134 -14.42 8.76 -2.41
CA ALA A 134 -13.33 9.39 -1.67
C ALA A 134 -13.72 9.76 -0.22
N THR A 135 -14.96 10.20 -0.01
CA THR A 135 -15.46 10.56 1.33
C THR A 135 -15.45 9.37 2.27
N ASP A 136 -15.85 8.19 1.80
CA ASP A 136 -15.81 6.97 2.60
C ASP A 136 -14.36 6.55 2.89
N TRP A 137 -13.48 6.70 1.89
CA TRP A 137 -12.06 6.44 2.06
C TRP A 137 -11.43 7.31 3.16
N HIS A 138 -11.78 8.60 3.20
CA HIS A 138 -11.24 9.52 4.20
C HIS A 138 -11.74 9.26 5.63
N THR A 139 -12.74 8.41 5.82
CA THR A 139 -13.20 7.99 7.16
C THR A 139 -12.39 6.82 7.74
N LEU A 140 -11.50 6.21 6.95
CA LEU A 140 -10.68 5.10 7.40
C LEU A 140 -9.75 5.55 8.54
N ALA A 141 -9.67 4.71 9.57
CA ALA A 141 -8.87 5.00 10.76
C ALA A 141 -7.38 4.93 10.41
N THR A 142 -6.64 5.99 10.76
CA THR A 142 -5.22 6.12 10.45
C THR A 142 -4.34 5.80 11.66
N LEU A 143 -3.13 5.31 11.40
CA LEU A 143 -2.09 5.13 12.40
C LEU A 143 -0.89 5.97 11.99
N ALA A 144 -0.55 7.00 12.77
CA ALA A 144 0.54 7.91 12.42
C ALA A 144 1.85 7.12 12.20
N PRO A 145 2.67 7.48 11.19
CA PRO A 145 3.91 6.75 10.90
C PRO A 145 4.86 6.64 12.11
N GLU A 146 4.92 7.67 12.95
CA GLU A 146 5.75 7.70 14.16
C GLU A 146 5.22 6.79 15.27
N GLU A 147 3.88 6.68 15.39
CA GLU A 147 3.21 5.74 16.33
C GLU A 147 3.47 4.30 15.89
N GLU A 148 3.33 4.00 14.59
CA GLU A 148 3.69 2.70 14.02
C GLU A 148 5.17 2.38 14.26
N GLN A 149 6.08 3.30 13.93
CA GLN A 149 7.52 3.11 14.05
C GLN A 149 7.91 2.72 15.47
N LEU A 150 7.34 3.38 16.48
CA LEU A 150 7.59 3.06 17.89
C LEU A 150 7.17 1.62 18.21
N ILE A 151 5.95 1.22 17.83
CA ILE A 151 5.42 -0.13 18.09
C ILE A 151 6.27 -1.19 17.38
N VAL A 152 6.63 -0.95 16.11
CA VAL A 152 7.46 -1.86 15.32
C VAL A 152 8.84 -2.05 15.97
N ARG A 153 9.48 -0.96 16.40
CA ARG A 153 10.80 -1.02 17.07
C ARG A 153 10.74 -1.76 18.39
N GLU A 154 9.72 -1.52 19.22
CA GLU A 154 9.52 -2.28 20.47
C GLU A 154 9.37 -3.78 20.21
N LEU A 155 8.59 -4.16 19.18
CA LEU A 155 8.39 -5.56 18.81
C LEU A 155 9.68 -6.21 18.32
N ILE A 156 10.44 -5.54 17.44
CA ILE A 156 11.71 -6.05 16.94
C ILE A 156 12.71 -6.21 18.10
N ALA A 157 12.79 -5.23 19.01
CA ALA A 157 13.67 -5.26 20.17
C ALA A 157 13.32 -6.39 21.15
N SER A 158 12.06 -6.83 21.21
CA SER A 158 11.65 -7.96 22.04
C SER A 158 12.21 -9.32 21.58
N GLY A 159 12.82 -9.39 20.39
CA GLY A 159 13.53 -10.58 19.90
C GLY A 159 12.61 -11.67 19.34
N VAL A 160 11.31 -11.40 19.15
CA VAL A 160 10.38 -12.33 18.52
C VAL A 160 10.68 -12.44 17.01
N LYS A 161 11.35 -13.52 16.58
CA LYS A 161 11.82 -13.72 15.21
C LYS A 161 11.00 -14.73 14.39
N ARG A 162 9.68 -14.80 14.58
CA ARG A 162 8.82 -15.77 13.86
C ARG A 162 8.47 -15.33 12.43
N ALA A 163 8.27 -14.03 12.22
CA ALA A 163 7.95 -13.43 10.94
C ALA A 163 8.58 -12.04 10.83
N ARG A 164 8.78 -11.55 9.60
CA ARG A 164 9.25 -10.17 9.38
C ARG A 164 8.04 -9.25 9.35
N LEU A 165 7.93 -8.36 10.33
CA LEU A 165 6.86 -7.35 10.36
C LEU A 165 7.15 -6.27 9.31
N LEU A 166 6.21 -6.05 8.38
CA LEU A 166 6.34 -5.05 7.31
C LEU A 166 5.70 -3.74 7.73
N GLY A 167 4.45 -3.80 8.20
CA GLY A 167 3.74 -2.62 8.64
C GLY A 167 2.49 -2.94 9.45
N LEU A 168 1.97 -1.89 10.08
CA LEU A 168 0.78 -1.90 10.92
C LEU A 168 -0.16 -0.79 10.45
N ASP A 169 -1.45 -1.04 10.64
CA ASP A 169 -2.47 -0.02 10.59
C ASP A 169 -3.55 -0.32 11.65
N ARG A 170 -4.63 0.46 11.66
CA ARG A 170 -5.69 0.29 12.65
C ARG A 170 -6.48 -1.01 12.47
N TYR A 171 -6.36 -1.68 11.33
CA TYR A 171 -7.15 -2.84 10.94
C TYR A 171 -6.38 -4.15 10.96
N GLY A 172 -5.05 -4.12 10.82
CA GLY A 172 -4.23 -5.33 10.82
C GLY A 172 -2.74 -5.06 10.80
N MET A 173 -2.00 -6.16 10.65
CA MET A 173 -0.56 -6.17 10.41
C MET A 173 -0.25 -6.88 9.10
N ASP A 174 0.72 -6.35 8.39
CA ASP A 174 1.31 -7.01 7.23
C ASP A 174 2.63 -7.62 7.67
N ILE A 175 2.78 -8.91 7.41
CA ILE A 175 3.98 -9.69 7.75
C ILE A 175 4.47 -10.41 6.51
N GLU A 176 5.74 -10.80 6.55
CA GLU A 176 6.33 -11.71 5.58
C GLU A 176 6.76 -12.99 6.30
N VAL A 177 6.29 -14.12 5.77
CA VAL A 177 6.66 -15.46 6.21
C VAL A 177 7.26 -16.18 5.00
N GLY A 178 8.57 -16.42 5.03
CA GLY A 178 9.31 -16.82 3.83
C GLY A 178 9.36 -15.68 2.81
N GLU A 179 8.92 -15.92 1.58
CA GLU A 179 8.80 -14.90 0.52
C GLU A 179 7.34 -14.46 0.27
N CYS A 180 6.42 -14.87 1.16
CA CYS A 180 5.00 -14.60 1.03
C CYS A 180 4.57 -13.49 1.99
N GLN A 181 4.15 -12.36 1.43
CA GLN A 181 3.48 -11.31 2.18
C GLN A 181 2.06 -11.75 2.56
N GLN A 182 1.72 -11.59 3.83
CA GLN A 182 0.43 -11.94 4.41
C GLN A 182 -0.11 -10.78 5.23
N ARG A 183 -1.43 -10.66 5.28
CA ARG A 183 -2.11 -9.69 6.13
C ARG A 183 -2.92 -10.41 7.20
N HIS A 184 -2.64 -10.10 8.46
CA HIS A 184 -3.39 -10.58 9.61
C HIS A 184 -4.29 -9.45 10.13
N GLN A 185 -5.60 -9.65 10.03
CA GLN A 185 -6.58 -8.71 10.55
C GLN A 185 -6.63 -8.76 12.08
N PHE A 186 -6.78 -7.60 12.71
CA PHE A 186 -7.02 -7.53 14.15
C PHE A 186 -8.46 -7.87 14.50
N PRO A 187 -8.70 -8.60 15.61
CA PRO A 187 -10.05 -8.77 16.13
C PRO A 187 -10.60 -7.41 16.57
N ASN A 188 -11.85 -7.10 16.21
CA ASN A 188 -12.54 -5.85 16.54
C ASN A 188 -11.88 -4.58 15.96
N ALA A 189 -11.24 -4.69 14.80
CA ALA A 189 -10.76 -3.54 14.03
C ALA A 189 -11.91 -2.55 13.70
N PRO A 190 -11.61 -1.23 13.58
CA PRO A 190 -10.32 -0.60 13.82
C PRO A 190 -9.98 -0.47 15.32
N LEU A 191 -8.72 -0.73 15.67
CA LEU A 191 -8.22 -0.60 17.04
C LEU A 191 -7.96 0.87 17.41
N ASN A 192 -8.30 1.26 18.63
CA ASN A 192 -7.90 2.57 19.17
C ASN A 192 -6.41 2.59 19.58
N THR A 193 -5.88 3.79 19.88
CA THR A 193 -4.48 4.03 20.30
C THR A 193 -4.07 3.25 21.54
N ARG A 194 -4.98 3.04 22.50
CA ARG A 194 -4.65 2.35 23.76
C ARG A 194 -4.48 0.85 23.55
N ASP A 195 -5.23 0.27 22.62
CA ASP A 195 -5.32 -1.17 22.43
C ASP A 195 -4.36 -1.71 21.37
N ILE A 196 -3.86 -0.87 20.47
CA ILE A 196 -3.07 -1.32 19.32
C ILE A 196 -1.78 -2.03 19.74
N GLY A 197 -0.94 -1.43 20.58
CA GLY A 197 0.35 -2.03 20.96
C GLY A 197 0.20 -3.37 21.69
N THR A 198 -0.76 -3.46 22.61
CA THR A 198 -1.08 -4.70 23.34
C THR A 198 -1.63 -5.78 22.40
N THR A 199 -2.52 -5.40 21.49
CA THR A 199 -3.10 -6.33 20.52
C THR A 199 -2.05 -6.83 19.54
N VAL A 200 -1.19 -5.96 19.00
CA VAL A 200 -0.12 -6.35 18.08
C VAL A 200 0.82 -7.35 18.76
N ARG A 201 1.30 -7.06 19.98
CA ARG A 201 2.15 -7.99 20.74
C ARG A 201 1.50 -9.36 20.92
N ARG A 202 0.22 -9.39 21.30
CA ARG A 202 -0.53 -10.64 21.49
C ARG A 202 -0.67 -11.42 20.18
N VAL A 203 -1.10 -10.77 19.11
CA VAL A 203 -1.34 -11.45 17.81
C VAL A 203 -0.02 -11.90 17.20
N PHE A 204 1.03 -11.07 17.23
CA PHE A 204 2.34 -11.40 16.68
C PHE A 204 2.99 -12.58 17.42
N SER A 205 2.84 -12.66 18.75
CA SER A 205 3.34 -13.79 19.55
C SER A 205 2.56 -15.09 19.30
N ALA A 206 1.33 -15.00 18.79
CA ALA A 206 0.47 -16.13 18.47
C ALA A 206 0.63 -16.63 17.02
N LEU A 207 1.41 -15.93 16.19
CA LEU A 207 1.72 -16.41 14.84
C LEU A 207 2.50 -17.73 14.92
N PRO A 208 2.24 -18.67 13.99
CA PRO A 208 2.92 -19.96 13.93
C PRO A 208 4.45 -19.82 13.83
#